data_AF-K2F1G6-F1
#
_entry.id   AF-K2F1G6-F1
#
_cell.length_a   1.000
_cell.length_b   1.000
_cell.length_c   1.000
_cell.angle_alpha   90.00
_cell.angle_beta   90.00
_cell.angle_gamma   90.00
#
_symmetry.space_group_name_H-M   'P 1'
#
loop_
_entity.id
_entity.type
_entity.pdbx_description
1 polymer ?
#
loop_
_entity_poly.entity_id
_entity_poly.type
_entity_poly.pdbx_seq_one_letter_code
_entity_poly.pdbx_strand_id
1 'polypeptide(L)'
;TLKETMTTEESKSINNIRGAKVIIAGAGMMDGGRIVHHAKRYISDKKNMILFIGYQAQGTLGRSIYDGIKSVKIDRERHSVRCRVKAIGGYSAHADSHQIINWLDDGDKNKHIFITHGEEIESEGLKNRLIENGYSNLSIPNEKESVEL
;
A
#
# COMPACT_ATOMS: atom_id res chain seq x y z
N THR A 1 11.08 -12.47 -21.99
CA THR A 1 10.26 -11.48 -22.74
C THR A 1 9.04 -11.13 -21.92
N LEU A 2 8.65 -9.85 -21.89
CA LEU A 2 7.39 -9.41 -21.27
C LEU A 2 6.21 -10.05 -22.01
N LYS A 3 5.20 -10.50 -21.27
CA LYS A 3 3.95 -11.02 -21.82
C LYS A 3 2.77 -10.45 -21.06
N GLU A 4 1.91 -9.76 -21.78
CA GLU A 4 0.64 -9.29 -21.25
C GLU A 4 -0.38 -10.43 -21.27
N THR A 5 -1.24 -10.46 -20.26
CA THR A 5 -2.35 -11.43 -20.17
C THR A 5 -3.62 -10.64 -19.96
N MET A 6 -4.52 -10.62 -20.94
CA MET A 6 -5.69 -9.75 -20.93
C MET A 6 -6.93 -10.45 -20.40
N THR A 7 -6.95 -11.78 -20.47
CA THR A 7 -8.05 -12.61 -19.96
C THR A 7 -7.70 -13.32 -18.65
N THR A 8 -8.74 -13.73 -17.93
CA THR A 8 -8.59 -14.55 -16.71
C THR A 8 -7.90 -15.88 -17.00
N GLU A 9 -8.21 -16.52 -18.13
CA GLU A 9 -7.61 -17.82 -18.49
C GLU A 9 -6.13 -17.69 -18.85
N GLU A 10 -5.75 -16.62 -19.56
CA GLU A 10 -4.33 -16.33 -19.81
C GLU A 10 -3.57 -16.09 -18.50
N SER A 11 -4.15 -15.33 -17.55
CA SER A 11 -3.55 -15.11 -16.23
C SER A 11 -3.37 -16.42 -15.48
N LYS A 12 -4.40 -17.28 -15.42
CA LYS A 12 -4.30 -18.61 -14.78
C LYS A 12 -3.23 -19.49 -15.43
N SER A 13 -3.07 -19.42 -16.75
CA SER A 13 -2.09 -20.21 -17.50
C SER A 13 -0.64 -19.98 -17.05
N ILE A 14 -0.34 -18.80 -16.48
CA ILE A 14 0.99 -18.47 -15.93
C ILE A 14 1.44 -19.49 -14.88
N ASN A 15 0.50 -20.09 -14.13
CA ASN A 15 0.81 -21.08 -13.11
C ASN A 15 1.49 -22.34 -13.66
N ASN A 16 1.32 -22.62 -14.96
CA ASN A 16 1.90 -23.77 -15.65
C ASN A 16 3.29 -23.50 -16.24
N ILE A 17 3.72 -22.23 -16.28
CA ILE A 17 5.04 -21.85 -16.80
C ILE A 17 6.12 -22.30 -15.81
N ARG A 18 7.02 -23.17 -16.27
CA ARG A 18 8.17 -23.67 -15.51
C ARG A 18 9.27 -22.61 -15.41
N GLY A 19 10.13 -22.73 -14.40
CA GLY A 19 11.25 -21.81 -14.18
C GLY A 19 10.87 -20.52 -13.44
N ALA A 20 11.88 -19.68 -13.24
CA ALA A 20 11.73 -18.39 -12.57
C ALA A 20 10.98 -17.39 -13.46
N LYS A 21 10.08 -16.61 -12.86
CA LYS A 21 9.28 -15.59 -13.53
C LYS A 21 8.90 -14.49 -12.56
N VAL A 22 8.63 -13.32 -13.11
CA VAL A 22 8.05 -12.18 -12.38
C VAL A 22 6.59 -12.05 -12.82
N ILE A 23 5.69 -11.92 -11.85
CA ILE A 23 4.26 -11.73 -12.09
C ILE A 23 3.89 -10.36 -11.52
N ILE A 24 3.40 -9.47 -12.39
CA ILE A 24 2.85 -8.17 -12.00
C ILE A 24 1.36 -8.23 -12.29
N ALA A 25 0.55 -8.12 -11.25
CA ALA A 25 -0.90 -8.19 -11.36
C ALA A 25 -1.56 -7.31 -10.30
N GLY A 26 -2.71 -6.73 -10.63
CA GLY A 26 -3.57 -6.05 -9.66
C GLY A 26 -4.42 -7.04 -8.84
N ALA A 27 -4.96 -6.62 -7.69
CA ALA A 27 -4.88 -5.26 -7.12
C ALA A 27 -3.66 -5.08 -6.18
N GLY A 28 -3.14 -3.84 -6.10
CA GLY A 28 -1.86 -3.54 -5.42
C GLY A 28 -1.80 -3.84 -3.91
N MET A 29 -2.95 -3.97 -3.25
CA MET A 29 -3.05 -4.30 -1.82
C MET A 29 -3.56 -5.73 -1.55
N MET A 30 -3.66 -6.55 -2.61
CA MET A 30 -4.16 -7.93 -2.54
C MET A 30 -5.57 -8.07 -1.94
N ASP A 31 -6.38 -7.01 -1.99
CA ASP A 31 -7.81 -7.00 -1.61
C ASP A 31 -8.73 -7.58 -2.71
N GLY A 32 -8.16 -7.86 -3.88
CA GLY A 32 -8.86 -8.48 -4.99
C GLY A 32 -7.98 -8.66 -6.22
N GLY A 33 -8.63 -8.93 -7.36
CA GLY A 33 -7.96 -9.07 -8.64
C GLY A 33 -7.15 -10.37 -8.81
N ARG A 34 -6.35 -10.40 -9.87
CA ARG A 34 -5.61 -11.60 -10.30
C ARG A 34 -4.45 -11.93 -9.38
N ILE A 35 -3.89 -10.96 -8.68
CA ILE A 35 -2.78 -11.19 -7.76
C ILE A 35 -3.16 -12.15 -6.64
N VAL A 36 -4.42 -12.12 -6.19
CA VAL A 36 -4.94 -13.01 -5.13
C VAL A 36 -4.85 -14.47 -5.59
N HIS A 37 -5.19 -14.76 -6.85
CA HIS A 37 -5.08 -16.09 -7.42
C HIS A 37 -3.62 -16.58 -7.45
N HIS A 38 -2.68 -15.71 -7.84
CA HIS A 38 -1.27 -16.05 -7.83
C HIS A 38 -0.71 -16.20 -6.40
N ALA A 39 -1.16 -15.36 -5.45
CA ALA A 39 -0.77 -15.45 -4.05
C ALA A 39 -1.15 -16.82 -3.47
N LYS A 40 -2.39 -17.29 -3.67
CA LYS A 40 -2.81 -18.64 -3.24
C LYS A 40 -1.86 -19.75 -3.69
N ARG A 41 -1.35 -19.63 -4.92
CA ARG A 41 -0.46 -20.62 -5.52
C ARG A 41 0.96 -20.56 -4.94
N TYR A 42 1.48 -19.36 -4.70
CA TYR A 42 2.91 -19.16 -4.47
C TYR A 42 3.29 -18.84 -3.02
N ILE A 43 2.37 -18.32 -2.20
CA ILE A 43 2.67 -17.80 -0.85
C ILE A 43 3.19 -18.88 0.11
N SER A 44 2.75 -20.12 -0.09
CA SER A 44 3.14 -21.28 0.73
C SER A 44 4.47 -21.91 0.30
N ASP A 45 5.19 -21.42 -0.69
CA ASP A 45 6.50 -21.98 -1.08
C ASP A 45 7.63 -20.99 -0.80
N LYS A 46 8.60 -21.42 0.00
CA LYS A 46 9.78 -20.64 0.44
C LYS A 46 10.69 -20.21 -0.71
N LYS A 47 10.60 -20.84 -1.88
CA LYS A 47 11.35 -20.46 -3.08
C LYS A 47 10.86 -19.12 -3.65
N ASN A 48 9.61 -18.76 -3.39
CA ASN A 48 8.98 -17.57 -3.93
C ASN A 48 9.25 -16.33 -3.07
N MET A 49 8.87 -15.17 -3.63
CA MET A 49 8.92 -13.88 -2.94
C MET A 49 7.69 -13.05 -3.32
N ILE A 50 7.13 -12.33 -2.36
CA ILE A 50 6.24 -11.19 -2.58
C ILE A 50 7.06 -9.92 -2.37
N LEU A 51 7.01 -9.02 -3.34
CA LEU A 51 7.66 -7.72 -3.31
C LEU A 51 6.59 -6.63 -3.33
N PHE A 52 6.42 -5.91 -2.22
CA PHE A 52 5.54 -4.76 -2.13
C PHE A 52 6.27 -3.49 -2.59
N ILE A 53 5.64 -2.69 -3.44
CA ILE A 53 6.21 -1.45 -4.00
C ILE A 53 5.46 -0.19 -3.57
N GLY A 54 4.35 -0.34 -2.85
CA GLY A 54 3.49 0.75 -2.42
C GLY A 54 2.88 0.51 -1.05
N TYR A 55 2.14 1.50 -0.56
CA TYR A 55 1.45 1.43 0.73
C TYR A 55 0.47 0.26 0.78
N GLN A 56 0.29 -0.31 1.97
CA GLN A 56 -0.65 -1.39 2.25
C GLN A 56 -1.57 -0.92 3.38
N ALA A 57 -2.82 -0.60 3.03
CA ALA A 57 -3.80 -0.09 3.98
C ALA A 57 -4.18 -1.13 5.04
N GLN A 58 -4.51 -0.65 6.24
CA GLN A 58 -4.98 -1.51 7.31
C GLN A 58 -6.21 -2.32 6.91
N GLY A 59 -6.30 -3.55 7.42
CA GLY A 59 -7.37 -4.49 7.08
C GLY A 59 -7.23 -5.20 5.73
N THR A 60 -6.27 -4.82 4.88
CA THR A 60 -6.02 -5.53 3.61
C THR A 60 -5.24 -6.84 3.83
N LEU A 61 -5.41 -7.80 2.89
CA LEU A 61 -4.60 -9.02 2.88
C LEU A 61 -3.12 -8.68 2.69
N GLY A 62 -2.82 -7.74 1.81
CA GLY A 62 -1.46 -7.28 1.56
C GLY A 62 -0.80 -6.73 2.82
N ARG A 63 -1.53 -5.93 3.62
CA ARG A 63 -1.02 -5.45 4.92
C ARG A 63 -0.76 -6.58 5.91
N SER A 64 -1.67 -7.55 6.02
CA SER A 64 -1.45 -8.72 6.89
C SER A 64 -0.17 -9.49 6.53
N ILE A 65 0.09 -9.69 5.23
CA ILE A 65 1.30 -10.36 4.75
C ILE A 65 2.54 -9.51 5.00
N TYR A 66 2.45 -8.21 4.73
CA TYR A 66 3.51 -7.23 4.96
C TYR A 66 3.94 -7.20 6.44
N ASP A 67 2.98 -7.19 7.37
CA ASP A 67 3.21 -7.21 8.81
C ASP A 67 3.74 -8.57 9.33
N GLY A 68 3.89 -9.56 8.45
CA GLY A 68 4.58 -10.81 8.75
C GLY A 68 3.69 -11.91 9.32
N ILE A 69 2.36 -11.78 9.23
CA ILE A 69 1.40 -12.81 9.63
C ILE A 69 1.71 -14.14 8.92
N LYS A 70 1.92 -15.21 9.69
CA LYS A 70 2.39 -16.51 9.16
C LYS A 70 1.30 -17.38 8.56
N SER A 71 0.03 -17.06 8.78
CA SER A 71 -1.11 -17.77 8.22
C SER A 71 -2.21 -16.77 7.88
N VAL A 72 -2.53 -16.64 6.60
CA VAL A 72 -3.55 -15.72 6.10
C VAL A 72 -4.70 -16.50 5.47
N LYS A 73 -5.90 -15.90 5.48
CA LYS A 73 -7.06 -16.45 4.78
C LYS A 73 -7.15 -15.80 3.42
N ILE A 74 -7.22 -16.60 2.37
CA ILE A 74 -7.45 -16.13 1.00
C ILE A 74 -8.69 -16.85 0.48
N ASP A 75 -9.74 -16.09 0.19
CA ASP A 75 -11.12 -16.57 0.01
C ASP A 75 -11.58 -17.43 1.21
N ARG A 76 -11.74 -18.74 1.02
CA ARG A 76 -12.23 -19.67 2.06
C ARG A 76 -11.13 -20.57 2.62
N GLU A 77 -9.89 -20.41 2.16
CA GLU A 77 -8.78 -21.30 2.47
C GLU A 77 -7.70 -20.58 3.29
N ARG A 78 -7.06 -21.30 4.21
CA ARG A 78 -5.91 -20.80 4.96
C ARG A 78 -4.62 -21.19 4.25
N HIS A 79 -3.72 -20.23 4.10
CA HIS A 79 -2.41 -20.42 3.48
C HIS A 79 -1.31 -20.00 4.45
N SER A 80 -0.30 -20.85 4.63
CA SER A 80 0.91 -20.49 5.39
C SER A 80 1.78 -19.54 4.57
N VAL A 81 2.17 -18.42 5.13
CA VAL A 81 3.09 -17.47 4.50
C VAL A 81 4.52 -17.96 4.72
N ARG A 82 5.05 -18.69 3.73
CA ARG A 82 6.41 -19.26 3.75
C ARG A 82 7.34 -18.60 2.74
N CYS A 83 6.80 -17.92 1.74
CA CYS A 83 7.60 -17.15 0.80
C CYS A 83 8.33 -15.99 1.50
N ARG A 84 9.39 -15.49 0.86
CA ARG A 84 10.05 -14.26 1.32
C ARG A 84 9.10 -13.07 1.12
N VAL A 85 9.05 -12.16 2.08
CA VAL A 85 8.31 -10.90 1.95
C VAL A 85 9.33 -9.77 2.01
N LYS A 86 9.31 -8.91 0.99
CA LYS A 86 10.17 -7.73 0.88
C LYS A 86 9.34 -6.53 0.45
N ALA A 87 9.83 -5.35 0.77
CA ALA A 87 9.22 -4.10 0.34
C ALA A 87 10.31 -3.13 -0.13
N ILE A 88 9.98 -2.33 -1.13
CA ILE A 88 10.80 -1.20 -1.56
C ILE A 88 9.98 0.06 -1.34
N GLY A 89 10.47 0.93 -0.44
CA GLY A 89 9.90 2.26 -0.26
C GLY A 89 10.25 3.19 -1.42
N GLY A 90 9.44 4.24 -1.64
CA GLY A 90 9.74 5.31 -2.60
C GLY A 90 9.10 5.17 -4.00
N TYR A 91 8.38 4.08 -4.29
CA TYR A 91 7.66 3.92 -5.57
C TYR A 91 6.15 4.14 -5.46
N SER A 92 5.65 4.59 -4.29
CA SER A 92 4.22 4.85 -4.07
C SER A 92 3.69 6.10 -4.78
N ALA A 93 4.58 6.92 -5.37
CA ALA A 93 4.28 8.23 -5.97
C ALA A 93 3.63 9.25 -5.01
N HIS A 94 3.55 8.95 -3.71
CA HIS A 94 3.11 9.89 -2.68
C HIS A 94 4.30 10.67 -2.15
N ALA A 95 4.08 11.97 -1.93
CA ALA A 95 5.04 12.83 -1.26
C ALA A 95 5.25 12.37 0.19
N ASP A 96 6.50 12.31 0.63
CA ASP A 96 6.80 12.17 2.05
C ASP A 96 6.56 13.48 2.81
N SER A 97 6.67 13.43 4.14
CA SER A 97 6.44 14.61 4.99
C SER A 97 7.36 15.79 4.66
N HIS A 98 8.61 15.55 4.23
CA HIS A 98 9.54 16.61 3.88
C HIS A 98 9.14 17.26 2.55
N GLN A 99 8.74 16.45 1.58
CA GLN A 99 8.22 16.94 0.30
C GLN A 99 6.95 17.76 0.48
N ILE A 100 6.02 17.35 1.37
CA ILE A 100 4.82 18.13 1.69
C ILE A 100 5.19 19.48 2.32
N ILE A 101 6.10 19.50 3.30
CA ILE A 101 6.53 20.74 3.96
C ILE A 101 7.19 21.68 2.96
N ASN A 102 8.13 21.17 2.14
CA ASN A 102 8.79 21.96 1.11
C ASN A 102 7.80 22.54 0.10
N TRP A 103 6.77 21.78 -0.28
CA TRP A 103 5.73 22.26 -1.18
C TRP A 103 4.89 23.39 -0.56
N LEU A 104 4.67 23.36 0.75
CA LEU A 104 3.92 24.39 1.47
C LEU A 104 4.73 25.65 1.78
N ASP A 105 6.07 25.60 1.71
CA ASP A 105 6.93 26.71 2.16
C ASP A 105 6.80 27.95 1.26
N ASP A 106 6.44 27.77 -0.01
CA ASP A 106 6.12 28.85 -0.96
C ASP A 106 4.72 29.48 -0.71
N GLY A 107 3.93 28.95 0.23
CA GLY A 107 2.54 29.35 0.51
C GLY A 107 2.37 30.33 1.67
N ASP A 108 1.16 30.88 1.80
CA ASP A 108 0.78 31.73 2.95
C ASP A 108 0.56 30.90 4.21
N LYS A 109 1.47 31.04 5.19
CA LYS A 109 1.44 30.31 6.47
C LYS A 109 0.24 30.65 7.37
N ASN A 110 -0.52 31.71 7.05
CA ASN A 110 -1.73 32.08 7.81
C ASN A 110 -2.99 31.31 7.38
N LYS A 111 -2.92 30.54 6.29
CA LYS A 111 -4.06 29.74 5.82
C LYS A 111 -4.33 28.56 6.75
N HIS A 112 -5.61 28.18 6.80
CA HIS A 112 -6.03 26.95 7.47
C HIS A 112 -5.64 25.75 6.62
N ILE A 113 -4.91 24.80 7.19
CA ILE A 113 -4.53 23.54 6.52
C ILE A 113 -5.33 22.39 7.12
N PHE A 114 -6.03 21.66 6.25
CA PHE A 114 -6.74 20.44 6.61
C PHE A 114 -5.92 19.23 6.17
N ILE A 115 -5.45 18.44 7.14
CA ILE A 115 -4.70 17.20 6.90
C ILE A 115 -5.71 16.07 6.76
N THR A 116 -5.71 15.41 5.61
CA THR A 116 -6.66 14.35 5.27
C THR A 116 -5.95 13.20 4.56
N HIS A 117 -6.67 12.10 4.31
CA HIS A 117 -6.18 10.94 3.55
C HIS A 117 -4.87 10.33 4.11
N GLY A 118 -4.80 10.23 5.44
CA GLY A 118 -3.75 9.51 6.17
C GLY A 118 -4.36 8.70 7.30
N GLU A 119 -3.61 7.72 7.78
CA GLU A 119 -3.93 7.07 9.05
C GLU A 119 -3.77 8.08 10.21
N GLU A 120 -4.43 7.83 11.34
CA GLU A 120 -4.50 8.77 12.46
C GLU A 120 -3.11 9.17 12.98
N ILE A 121 -2.25 8.18 13.24
CA ILE A 121 -0.90 8.39 13.79
C ILE A 121 -0.03 9.17 12.81
N GLU A 122 -0.07 8.82 11.54
CA GLU A 122 0.69 9.46 10.47
C GLU A 122 0.21 10.89 10.22
N SER A 123 -1.10 11.15 10.32
CA SER A 123 -1.70 12.48 10.16
C SER A 123 -1.31 13.40 11.33
N GLU A 124 -1.38 12.90 12.57
CA GLU A 124 -0.88 13.62 13.75
C GLU A 124 0.63 13.86 13.66
N GLY A 125 1.39 12.88 13.17
CA GLY A 125 2.82 13.02 12.90
C GLY A 125 3.12 14.16 11.90
N LEU A 126 2.36 14.26 10.81
CA LEU A 126 2.48 15.36 9.85
C LEU A 126 2.09 16.70 10.47
N LYS A 127 1.00 16.76 11.25
CA LYS A 127 0.57 17.96 11.97
C LYS A 127 1.66 18.50 12.88
N ASN A 128 2.27 17.63 13.69
CA ASN A 128 3.35 18.02 14.60
C ASN A 128 4.55 18.59 13.83
N ARG A 129 4.94 17.96 12.71
CA ARG A 129 6.01 18.48 11.85
C ARG A 129 5.67 19.84 11.24
N LEU A 130 4.41 20.07 10.85
CA LEU A 130 3.98 21.37 10.35
C LEU A 130 4.04 22.44 11.45
N ILE A 131 3.67 22.12 12.69
CA ILE A 131 3.83 23.01 13.84
C ILE A 131 5.30 23.39 14.05
N GLU A 132 6.20 22.41 13.99
CA GLU A 132 7.65 22.64 14.09
C GLU A 132 8.20 23.55 12.96
N ASN A 133 7.51 23.60 11.81
CA ASN A 133 7.87 24.44 10.66
C ASN A 133 7.08 25.78 10.59
N GLY A 134 6.41 26.15 11.68
CA GLY A 134 5.80 27.47 11.87
C GLY A 134 4.36 27.59 11.38
N TYR A 135 3.68 26.48 11.07
CA TYR A 135 2.24 26.48 10.78
C TYR A 135 1.45 26.36 12.07
N SER A 136 0.46 27.24 12.27
CA SER A 136 -0.33 27.28 13.51
C SER A 136 -1.81 26.95 13.32
N ASN A 137 -2.36 27.13 12.11
CA ASN A 137 -3.77 26.89 11.83
C ASN A 137 -3.98 25.57 11.08
N LEU A 138 -4.07 24.47 11.83
CA LEU A 138 -4.10 23.09 11.32
C LEU A 138 -5.28 22.31 11.90
N SER A 139 -5.94 21.49 11.09
CA SER A 139 -6.95 20.54 11.56
C SER A 139 -6.81 19.17 10.89
N ILE A 140 -7.16 18.12 11.62
CA ILE A 140 -7.36 16.77 11.09
C ILE A 140 -8.85 16.48 11.24
N PRO A 141 -9.66 16.71 10.20
CA PRO A 141 -11.10 16.50 10.27
C PRO A 141 -11.44 15.03 10.51
N ASN A 142 -12.49 14.79 11.30
CA ASN A 142 -13.06 13.47 11.45
C ASN A 142 -13.93 13.10 10.23
N GLU A 143 -14.19 11.80 10.06
CA GLU A 143 -15.12 11.34 9.02
C GLU A 143 -16.49 12.03 9.20
N LYS A 144 -17.02 12.64 8.13
CA LYS A 144 -18.29 13.37 8.09
C LYS A 144 -18.31 14.70 8.84
N GLU A 145 -17.18 15.15 9.36
CA GLU A 145 -17.06 16.53 9.87
C GLU A 145 -17.24 17.53 8.72
N SER A 146 -17.96 18.62 8.99
CA SER A 146 -18.20 19.71 8.04
C SER A 146 -17.60 21.00 8.60
N VAL A 147 -16.93 21.75 7.74
CA VAL A 147 -16.29 23.02 8.08
C VAL A 147 -16.77 24.12 7.13
N GLU A 148 -17.12 25.27 7.69
CA GLU A 148 -17.38 26.50 6.93
C GLU A 148 -16.05 27.27 6.76
N LEU A 149 -15.83 27.83 5.56
CA LEU A 149 -14.58 28.47 5.14
C LEU A 149 -14.70 29.99 5.07
#